data_AF-A0A536SYU0-F1
#
_entry.id   AF-A0A536SYU0-F1
#
_cell.length_a   1.000
_cell.length_b   1.000
_cell.length_c   1.000
_cell.angle_alpha   90.00
_cell.angle_beta   90.00
_cell.angle_gamma   90.00
#
_symmetry.space_group_name_H-M   'P 1'
#
loop_
_entity.id
_entity.type
_entity.pdbx_description
1 polymer ?
#
loop_
_entity_poly.entity_id
_entity_poly.type
_entity_poly.pdbx_seq_one_letter_code
_entity_poly.pdbx_strand_id
1 'polypeptide(L)'
;MNDLSEHDVAAQAAPFRGGVNNWIVQTFLRLRQSLLAAGITPTIGEAFISGCVNLAHRDCLNRLLAPYHRSYVVGIRADRPPVHSCDREIVQNDLEPANARTHFLPFWPQAGLIARDPSRRSRLQRMA
;
A
#
# COMPACT_ATOMS: atom_id res chain seq x y z
N MET A 1 7.80 -16.78 0.97
CA MET A 1 6.61 -15.97 0.63
C MET A 1 6.04 -16.32 -0.75
N ASN A 2 6.24 -17.57 -1.24
CA ASN A 2 5.73 -17.97 -2.56
C ASN A 2 4.26 -18.42 -2.53
N ASP A 3 3.74 -18.76 -1.35
CA ASP A 3 2.39 -19.34 -1.17
C ASP A 3 1.39 -18.38 -0.51
N LEU A 4 1.74 -17.11 -0.29
CA LEU A 4 0.81 -16.13 0.27
C LEU A 4 -0.19 -15.69 -0.82
N SER A 5 -1.47 -15.72 -0.50
CA SER A 5 -2.58 -15.28 -1.36
C SER A 5 -3.40 -14.15 -0.70
N GLU A 6 -4.30 -13.53 -1.46
CA GLU A 6 -5.24 -12.54 -0.90
C GLU A 6 -6.15 -13.14 0.20
N HIS A 7 -6.46 -14.43 0.10
CA HIS A 7 -7.23 -15.14 1.13
C HIS A 7 -6.48 -15.18 2.46
N ASP A 8 -5.17 -15.42 2.43
CA ASP A 8 -4.34 -15.48 3.63
C ASP A 8 -4.25 -14.13 4.34
N VAL A 9 -4.27 -13.02 3.58
CA VAL A 9 -4.32 -11.67 4.14
C VAL A 9 -5.58 -11.48 4.98
N ALA A 10 -6.74 -11.95 4.49
CA ALA A 10 -8.00 -11.87 5.21
C ALA A 10 -8.03 -12.81 6.43
N ALA A 11 -7.53 -14.05 6.28
CA ALA A 11 -7.53 -15.07 7.32
C ALA A 11 -6.55 -14.75 8.47
N GLN A 12 -5.41 -14.11 8.16
CA GLN A 12 -4.35 -13.82 9.12
C GLN A 12 -4.20 -12.31 9.29
N ALA A 13 -5.21 -11.63 9.83
CA ALA A 13 -5.24 -10.17 9.83
C ALA A 13 -4.08 -9.49 10.59
N ALA A 14 -3.49 -10.13 11.60
CA ALA A 14 -2.56 -9.47 12.54
C ALA A 14 -1.37 -8.75 11.87
N PRO A 15 -0.63 -9.35 10.92
CA PRO A 15 0.49 -8.69 10.24
C PRO A 15 0.05 -7.59 9.25
N PHE A 16 -1.23 -7.55 8.89
CA PHE A 16 -1.81 -6.63 7.91
C PHE A 16 -2.70 -5.55 8.55
N ARG A 17 -2.64 -5.37 9.87
CA ARG A 17 -3.37 -4.28 10.56
C ARG A 17 -2.77 -2.90 10.29
N GLY A 18 -1.49 -2.83 9.97
CA GLY A 18 -0.78 -1.59 9.62
C GLY A 18 -0.81 -1.28 8.12
N GLY A 19 -0.76 0.01 7.77
CA GLY A 19 -0.85 0.47 6.38
C GLY A 19 0.24 -0.09 5.45
N VAL A 20 1.47 -0.24 5.96
CA VAL A 20 2.62 -0.74 5.17
C VAL A 20 2.35 -2.11 4.58
N ASN A 21 2.13 -3.12 5.44
CA ASN A 21 1.92 -4.50 5.00
C ASN A 21 0.57 -4.67 4.32
N ASN A 22 -0.49 -4.03 4.85
CA ASN A 22 -1.82 -4.14 4.27
C ASN A 22 -1.80 -3.71 2.80
N TRP A 23 -1.12 -2.60 2.50
CA TRP A 23 -1.20 -2.04 1.16
C TRP A 23 -0.18 -2.64 0.20
N ILE A 24 1.10 -2.72 0.60
CA ILE A 24 2.16 -3.19 -0.28
C ILE A 24 2.01 -4.67 -0.62
N VAL A 25 1.68 -5.52 0.36
CA VAL A 25 1.51 -6.95 0.13
C VAL A 25 0.27 -7.21 -0.74
N GLN A 26 -0.87 -6.60 -0.44
CA GLN A 26 -2.07 -6.78 -1.27
C GLN A 26 -1.86 -6.27 -2.69
N THR A 27 -1.19 -5.13 -2.89
CA THR A 27 -0.84 -4.63 -4.23
C THR A 27 0.04 -5.63 -4.98
N PHE A 28 1.07 -6.19 -4.32
CA PHE A 28 1.93 -7.20 -4.92
C PHE A 28 1.11 -8.43 -5.36
N LEU A 29 0.27 -8.97 -4.47
CA LEU A 29 -0.54 -10.16 -4.74
C LEU A 29 -1.51 -9.93 -5.91
N ARG A 30 -2.21 -8.78 -5.93
CA ARG A 30 -3.17 -8.40 -6.98
C ARG A 30 -2.52 -8.27 -8.36
N LEU A 31 -1.32 -7.69 -8.42
CA LEU A 31 -0.65 -7.40 -9.69
C LEU A 31 0.23 -8.56 -10.17
N ARG A 32 0.62 -9.50 -9.29
CA ARG A 32 1.64 -10.52 -9.57
C ARG A 32 1.40 -11.24 -10.90
N GLN A 33 0.18 -11.77 -11.07
CA GLN A 33 -0.13 -12.60 -12.24
C GLN A 33 -0.17 -11.78 -13.53
N SER A 34 -0.75 -10.58 -13.49
CA SER A 34 -0.80 -9.69 -14.66
C SER A 34 0.59 -9.18 -15.06
N LEU A 35 1.46 -8.89 -14.09
CA LEU A 35 2.85 -8.50 -14.37
C LEU A 35 3.62 -9.66 -14.99
N LEU A 36 3.50 -10.87 -14.45
CA LEU A 36 4.12 -12.07 -15.03
C LEU A 36 3.64 -12.33 -16.45
N ALA A 37 2.33 -12.21 -16.71
CA ALA A 37 1.76 -12.35 -18.05
C ALA A 37 2.27 -11.28 -19.03
N ALA A 38 2.65 -10.10 -18.54
CA ALA A 38 3.27 -9.03 -19.31
C ALA A 38 4.80 -9.18 -19.46
N GLY A 39 5.40 -10.27 -18.99
CA GLY A 39 6.84 -10.50 -19.03
C GLY A 39 7.63 -9.65 -18.01
N ILE A 40 6.96 -9.10 -17.00
CA ILE A 40 7.58 -8.35 -15.90
C ILE A 40 7.68 -9.29 -14.69
N THR A 41 8.86 -9.40 -14.10
CA THR A 41 9.07 -10.21 -12.88
C THR A 41 8.81 -9.37 -11.64
N PRO A 42 7.68 -9.54 -10.93
CA PRO A 42 7.41 -8.82 -9.69
C PRO A 42 8.22 -9.43 -8.53
N THR A 43 8.81 -8.57 -7.72
CA THR A 43 9.47 -8.93 -6.46
C THR A 43 8.93 -8.08 -5.32
N ILE A 44 9.06 -8.58 -4.09
CA ILE A 44 8.71 -7.85 -2.87
C ILE A 44 9.82 -8.03 -1.84
N GLY A 45 10.17 -6.96 -1.15
CA GLY A 45 11.25 -6.93 -0.17
C GLY A 45 11.37 -5.56 0.47
N GLU A 46 12.42 -5.38 1.26
CA GLU A 46 12.63 -4.17 2.08
C GLU A 46 13.55 -3.13 1.41
N ALA A 47 14.15 -3.48 0.27
CA ALA A 47 15.12 -2.65 -0.44
C ALA A 47 14.63 -2.23 -1.83
N PHE A 48 15.09 -1.06 -2.27
CA PHE A 48 14.87 -0.59 -3.64
C PHE A 48 15.77 -1.35 -4.63
N ILE A 49 15.23 -1.63 -5.81
CA ILE A 49 15.98 -2.27 -6.91
C ILE A 49 16.26 -1.21 -7.99
N SER A 50 17.55 -0.91 -8.18
CA SER A 50 18.02 0.05 -9.20
C SER A 50 17.55 -0.34 -10.60
N GLY A 51 17.10 0.64 -11.38
CA GLY A 51 16.61 0.44 -12.75
C GLY A 51 15.20 -0.16 -12.84
N CYS A 52 14.54 -0.41 -11.70
CA CYS A 52 13.18 -0.95 -11.65
C CYS A 52 12.15 0.08 -11.20
N VAL A 53 10.89 -0.22 -11.47
CA VAL A 53 9.74 0.44 -10.83
C VAL A 53 9.61 -0.10 -9.41
N ASN A 54 9.67 0.77 -8.42
CA ASN A 54 9.59 0.42 -7.00
C ASN A 54 8.35 1.07 -6.38
N LEU A 55 7.46 0.24 -5.82
CA LEU A 55 6.31 0.70 -5.06
C LEU A 55 6.67 0.67 -3.57
N ALA A 56 6.51 1.78 -2.88
CA ALA A 56 6.89 1.89 -1.48
C ALA A 56 5.85 2.68 -0.68
N HIS A 57 5.54 2.19 0.53
CA HIS A 57 4.71 2.94 1.47
C HIS A 57 5.47 4.19 1.94
N ARG A 58 4.74 5.29 2.21
CA ARG A 58 5.30 6.55 2.73
C ARG A 58 6.30 6.34 3.88
N ASP A 59 5.97 5.46 4.82
CA ASP A 59 6.82 5.19 5.99
C ASP A 59 8.18 4.56 5.61
N CYS A 60 8.26 3.86 4.48
CA CYS A 60 9.50 3.34 3.91
C CYS A 60 10.27 4.45 3.17
N LEU A 61 9.56 5.32 2.44
CA LEU A 61 10.16 6.45 1.73
C LEU A 61 10.82 7.46 2.65
N ASN A 62 10.28 7.66 3.86
CA ASN A 62 10.89 8.54 4.86
C ASN A 62 12.24 8.00 5.40
N ARG A 63 12.53 6.71 5.20
CA ARG A 63 13.80 6.10 5.62
C ARG A 63 14.89 6.16 4.56
N LEU A 64 14.54 6.51 3.31
CA LEU A 64 15.44 6.72 2.16
C LEU A 64 16.60 5.72 2.06
N LEU A 65 16.29 4.42 2.07
CA LEU A 65 17.31 3.39 1.89
C LEU A 65 17.82 3.42 0.44
N ALA A 66 19.14 3.45 0.27
CA ALA A 66 19.78 3.37 -1.04
C ALA A 66 19.46 2.02 -1.73
N PRO A 67 19.38 1.97 -3.07
CA PRO A 67 19.59 3.04 -4.06
C PRO A 67 18.27 3.62 -4.65
N TYR A 68 17.44 4.29 -3.84
CA TYR A 68 16.15 4.85 -4.31
C TYR A 68 16.29 5.80 -5.52
N HIS A 69 17.35 6.63 -5.56
CA HIS A 69 17.58 7.63 -6.60
C HIS A 69 17.89 7.06 -8.00
N ARG A 70 18.18 5.75 -8.10
CA ARG A 70 18.45 5.07 -9.39
C ARG A 70 17.23 4.28 -9.90
N SER A 71 16.06 4.55 -9.34
CA SER A 71 14.84 3.77 -9.55
C SER A 71 13.69 4.71 -9.91
N TYR A 72 12.65 4.16 -10.56
CA TYR A 72 11.38 4.88 -10.71
C TYR A 72 10.50 4.56 -9.51
N VAL A 73 10.20 5.53 -8.67
CA VAL A 73 9.56 5.33 -7.37
C VAL A 73 8.10 5.78 -7.41
N VAL A 74 7.20 4.85 -7.08
CA VAL A 74 5.78 5.11 -6.86
C VAL A 74 5.51 5.06 -5.34
N GLY A 75 5.25 6.22 -4.76
CA GLY A 75 5.00 6.38 -3.33
C GLY A 75 3.53 6.23 -2.98
N ILE A 76 3.25 5.45 -1.94
CA ILE A 76 1.88 5.26 -1.43
C ILE A 76 1.72 6.18 -0.23
N ARG A 77 1.02 7.30 -0.43
CA ARG A 77 0.95 8.37 0.57
C ARG A 77 0.10 7.99 1.77
N ALA A 78 -0.99 7.25 1.54
CA ALA A 78 -2.12 7.17 2.45
C ALA A 78 -2.74 8.54 2.73
N ASP A 79 -3.56 8.64 3.78
CA ASP A 79 -4.16 9.90 4.26
C ASP A 79 -3.14 10.67 5.12
N ARG A 80 -2.05 11.11 4.48
CA ARG A 80 -0.88 11.75 5.10
C ARG A 80 -0.39 12.92 4.23
N PRO A 81 0.47 13.81 4.77
CA PRO A 81 1.09 14.87 3.96
C PRO A 81 1.92 14.34 2.78
N PRO A 82 2.06 15.13 1.70
CA PRO A 82 2.78 14.75 0.48
C PRO A 82 4.20 14.20 0.70
N VAL A 83 4.61 13.27 -0.15
CA VAL A 83 5.96 12.71 -0.18
C VAL A 83 6.69 13.18 -1.44
N HIS A 84 7.81 13.89 -1.25
CA HIS A 84 8.58 14.44 -2.36
C HIS A 84 9.71 13.52 -2.86
N SER A 85 9.99 12.43 -2.16
CA SER A 85 11.03 11.45 -2.50
C SER A 85 10.53 10.35 -3.45
N CYS A 86 9.60 10.67 -4.36
CA CYS A 86 9.07 9.74 -5.35
C CYS A 86 8.72 10.44 -6.67
N ASP A 87 8.69 9.67 -7.76
CA ASP A 87 8.36 10.15 -9.10
C ASP A 87 6.84 10.28 -9.30
N ARG A 88 6.07 9.37 -8.69
CA ARG A 88 4.60 9.35 -8.70
C ARG A 88 4.06 9.04 -7.32
N GLU A 89 2.89 9.58 -7.02
CA GLU A 89 2.24 9.39 -5.72
C GLU A 89 0.84 8.78 -5.91
N ILE A 90 0.56 7.71 -5.18
CA ILE A 90 -0.79 7.18 -5.01
C ILE A 90 -1.43 7.86 -3.81
N VAL A 91 -2.57 8.50 -4.06
CA VAL A 91 -3.39 9.18 -3.05
C VAL A 91 -4.68 8.40 -2.83
N GLN A 92 -5.16 8.39 -1.60
CA GLN A 92 -6.30 7.55 -1.20
C GLN A 92 -7.49 8.39 -0.70
N ASN A 93 -7.34 9.70 -0.82
CA ASN A 93 -8.33 10.72 -0.52
C ASN A 93 -8.50 11.55 -1.79
N ASP A 94 -9.68 11.48 -2.41
CA ASP A 94 -10.02 12.16 -3.66
C ASP A 94 -10.45 13.62 -3.44
N LEU A 95 -10.49 14.09 -2.19
CA LEU A 95 -10.77 15.49 -1.86
C LEU A 95 -9.59 16.41 -2.15
N GLU A 96 -8.39 15.87 -2.32
CA GLU A 96 -7.23 16.67 -2.70
C GLU A 96 -7.23 16.97 -4.20
N PRO A 97 -6.87 18.21 -4.60
CA PRO A 97 -6.75 18.56 -6.01
C PRO A 97 -5.78 17.62 -6.73
N ALA A 98 -6.25 17.05 -7.85
CA ALA A 98 -5.38 16.26 -8.72
C ALA A 98 -4.21 17.13 -9.20
N ASN A 99 -3.02 16.52 -9.24
CA ASN A 99 -1.84 17.13 -9.86
C ASN A 99 -1.22 16.11 -10.81
N ALA A 100 -0.28 16.56 -11.65
CA ALA A 100 0.34 15.70 -12.67
C ALA A 100 1.10 14.49 -12.08
N ARG A 101 1.44 14.52 -10.78
CA ARG A 101 2.20 13.48 -10.08
C ARG A 101 1.32 12.52 -9.29
N THR A 102 0.09 12.92 -8.94
CA THR A 102 -0.80 12.15 -8.06
C THR A 102 -1.82 11.33 -8.85
N HIS A 103 -2.09 10.13 -8.35
CA HIS A 103 -3.06 9.21 -8.90
C HIS A 103 -3.95 8.69 -7.77
N PHE A 104 -5.26 8.86 -7.90
CA PHE A 104 -6.20 8.36 -6.90
C PHE A 104 -6.38 6.84 -7.04
N LEU A 105 -6.22 6.13 -5.91
CA LEU A 105 -6.58 4.72 -5.79
C LEU A 105 -7.12 4.48 -4.37
N PRO A 106 -8.36 4.00 -4.18
CA PRO A 106 -8.90 3.75 -2.86
C PRO A 106 -8.08 2.70 -2.10
N PHE A 107 -8.17 2.70 -0.77
CA PHE A 107 -7.53 1.68 0.06
C PHE A 107 -8.01 0.28 -0.29
N TRP A 108 -7.09 -0.68 -0.23
CA TRP A 108 -7.50 -2.08 -0.15
C TRP A 108 -8.24 -2.33 1.17
N PRO A 109 -9.22 -3.24 1.18
CA PRO A 109 -9.88 -3.66 2.41
C PRO A 109 -8.83 -4.01 3.48
N GLN A 110 -8.95 -3.38 4.65
CA GLN A 110 -8.06 -3.67 5.77
C GLN A 110 -8.47 -5.01 6.39
N ALA A 111 -7.51 -5.90 6.55
CA ALA A 111 -7.75 -7.22 7.12
C ALA A 111 -8.27 -7.12 8.56
N GLY A 112 -9.27 -7.93 8.89
CA GLY A 112 -9.86 -7.99 10.23
C GLY A 112 -10.79 -6.83 10.59
N LEU A 113 -11.21 -6.00 9.61
CA LEU A 113 -12.29 -5.05 9.84
C LEU A 113 -13.59 -5.78 10.15
N ILE A 114 -14.21 -5.41 11.27
CA ILE A 114 -15.55 -5.83 11.63
C ILE A 114 -16.56 -4.78 11.15
N ALA A 115 -17.72 -5.24 10.67
CA ALA A 115 -18.79 -4.34 10.32
C ALA A 115 -19.22 -3.51 11.54
N ARG A 116 -19.54 -2.24 11.32
CA ARG A 116 -20.09 -1.39 12.38
C ARG A 116 -21.46 -1.93 12.81
N ASP A 117 -21.65 -2.17 14.10
CA ASP A 117 -22.97 -2.41 14.66
C ASP A 117 -23.87 -1.16 14.46
N PRO A 118 -24.95 -1.26 13.67
CA PRO A 118 -25.84 -0.13 13.39
C PRO A 118 -26.57 0.37 14.64
N SER A 119 -26.82 -0.51 15.63
CA SER A 119 -27.51 -0.16 16.87
C SER A 119 -26.67 0.77 17.76
N ARG A 120 -25.34 0.80 17.57
CA ARG A 120 -24.43 1.66 18.32
C ARG A 120 -24.70 3.16 18.10
N ARG A 121 -25.31 3.55 16.97
CA ARG A 121 -25.57 4.96 16.60
C ARG A 121 -24.34 5.83 16.87
N SER A 122 -24.48 6.93 17.60
CA SER A 122 -23.42 7.84 18.04
C SER A 122 -22.82 7.50 19.42
N ARG A 123 -23.17 6.33 20.00
CA ARG A 123 -22.68 5.91 21.32
C ARG A 123 -21.18 5.66 21.29
N LEU A 124 -20.45 6.41 22.11
CA LEU A 124 -19.04 6.18 22.43
C LEU A 124 -18.97 5.18 23.59
N GLN A 125 -18.29 4.07 23.39
CA GLN A 125 -18.03 3.08 24.43
C GLN A 125 -16.60 2.55 24.26
N ARG A 126 -15.93 2.25 25.36
CA ARG A 126 -14.63 1.59 25.32
C ARG A 126 -14.81 0.17 24.78
N MET A 127 -14.05 -0.19 23.75
CA MET A 127 -13.88 -1.58 23.37
C MET A 127 -12.70 -2.11 24.18
N ALA A 128 -12.94 -3.14 24.99
CA ALA A 128 -11.93 -3.80 25.81
C ALA A 128 -10.93 -4.55 24.93
#